data_AF-A0A5D4GQ33-F1
#
_entry.id   AF-A0A5D4GQ33-F1
#
_cell.length_a   1.000
_cell.length_b   1.000
_cell.length_c   1.000
_cell.angle_alpha   90.00
_cell.angle_beta   90.00
_cell.angle_gamma   90.00
#
_symmetry.space_group_name_H-M   'P 1'
#
loop_
_entity.id
_entity.type
_entity.pdbx_description
1 polymer ?
#
loop_
_entity_poly.entity_id
_entity_poly.type
_entity_poly.pdbx_seq_one_letter_code
_entity_poly.pdbx_strand_id
1 'polypeptide(L)'
;MLRFRWLAARGDSIFGRPAGAFAMNADDYMPDAATVAAIEKDIANYNTRRAHARREIDRRMPMLLGLYALGCFAAFVLLLANFGSLPEKLAMFLLVGGGIGAIAGGVGVANHARRPGVDTQQQFRNHMLPVLFGFVENLRYSQGYEPRSFSRMPDAVKGSFNKKTFGDIITGRLGDKRFEIYETTLVYNSKNSSTVAFKGLVLGCGTAEEMPGTLVAVRRPPSGFKQSVDALMRSLSGLFGGQRLETVLSRSRLDNTYEFITDRPDEARALLKGRTGEVLAWVNQTWRSDRPRLAVRRAELFVLLPSTKDFFELPPLERPLDYGAHLAPMVRDFASLLAIVEEVQRGPLPVPDPDEVQAAALTEEPAAAAEEGFVRLLDDVPPVDNKN
;
A
#
# COMPACT_ATOMS: atom_id res chain seq x y z
N MET A 1 -19.27 -34.67 19.84
CA MET A 1 -20.03 -33.48 19.41
C MET A 1 -19.68 -32.31 20.32
N LEU A 2 -18.69 -31.50 19.96
CA LEU A 2 -18.31 -30.28 20.69
C LEU A 2 -18.37 -29.12 19.69
N ARG A 3 -19.42 -28.30 19.80
CA ARG A 3 -19.57 -27.05 19.05
C ARG A 3 -18.59 -26.03 19.62
N PHE A 4 -17.50 -25.76 18.92
CA PHE A 4 -16.63 -24.63 19.25
C PHE A 4 -17.22 -23.35 18.66
N ARG A 5 -17.67 -22.49 19.58
CA ARG A 5 -18.22 -21.17 19.34
C ARG A 5 -17.05 -20.23 19.07
N TRP A 6 -16.83 -19.84 17.81
CA TRP A 6 -15.85 -18.83 17.44
C TRP A 6 -16.22 -17.50 18.11
N LEU A 7 -15.38 -17.03 19.02
CA LEU A 7 -15.39 -15.64 19.48
C LEU A 7 -14.91 -14.79 18.31
N ALA A 8 -15.85 -14.06 17.69
CA ALA A 8 -15.55 -13.00 16.75
C ALA A 8 -14.70 -11.93 17.46
N ALA A 9 -13.38 -12.07 17.37
CA ALA A 9 -12.48 -10.96 17.65
C ALA A 9 -12.78 -9.88 16.60
N ARG A 10 -13.30 -8.73 17.05
CA ARG A 10 -13.37 -7.48 16.30
C ARG A 10 -11.94 -7.07 15.92
N GLY A 11 -11.42 -7.67 14.86
CA GLY A 11 -10.22 -7.21 14.17
C GLY A 11 -10.70 -6.44 12.95
N ASP A 12 -10.71 -5.12 13.06
CA ASP A 12 -11.07 -4.20 11.99
C ASP A 12 -10.18 -4.49 10.78
N SER A 13 -10.76 -5.05 9.71
CA SER A 13 -10.17 -4.96 8.37
C SER A 13 -9.90 -3.48 8.07
N ILE A 14 -8.82 -3.18 7.34
CA ILE A 14 -8.52 -1.80 6.90
C ILE A 14 -9.73 -1.21 6.17
N PHE A 15 -10.46 -2.09 5.48
CA PHE A 15 -11.73 -1.77 4.88
C PHE A 15 -12.89 -2.17 5.77
N GLY A 16 -13.56 -1.18 6.37
CA GLY A 16 -14.85 -1.41 7.04
C GLY A 16 -15.86 -2.04 6.08
N ARG A 17 -16.91 -2.66 6.64
CA ARG A 17 -17.97 -3.32 5.84
C ARG A 17 -18.55 -2.31 4.83
N PRO A 18 -18.50 -2.59 3.51
CA PRO A 18 -19.01 -1.65 2.51
C PRO A 18 -20.53 -1.46 2.68
N ALA A 19 -20.99 -0.21 2.55
CA ALA A 19 -22.40 0.11 2.43
C ALA A 19 -22.76 0.19 0.94
N GLY A 20 -23.58 -0.75 0.45
CA GLY A 20 -23.98 -0.88 -0.96
C GLY A 20 -23.11 -1.85 -1.78
N ALA A 21 -23.67 -2.33 -2.91
CA ALA A 21 -23.27 -3.30 -3.98
C ALA A 21 -21.89 -4.01 -4.00
N PHE A 22 -20.89 -3.53 -3.29
CA PHE A 22 -19.59 -4.14 -3.03
C PHE A 22 -19.71 -5.25 -1.97
N ALA A 23 -20.60 -6.24 -2.16
CA ALA A 23 -20.75 -7.33 -1.20
C ALA A 23 -19.64 -8.38 -1.36
N MET A 24 -18.38 -8.01 -1.09
CA MET A 24 -17.32 -8.99 -0.84
C MET A 24 -17.15 -9.11 0.67
N ASN A 25 -17.48 -10.28 1.23
CA ASN A 25 -17.15 -10.55 2.62
C ASN A 25 -15.71 -11.06 2.69
N ALA A 26 -14.83 -10.36 3.41
CA ALA A 26 -13.46 -10.84 3.63
C ALA A 26 -13.42 -12.23 4.29
N ASP A 27 -14.51 -12.62 4.96
CA ASP A 27 -14.68 -13.96 5.52
C ASP A 27 -14.74 -15.07 4.45
N ASP A 28 -15.17 -14.76 3.22
CA ASP A 28 -15.26 -15.74 2.11
C ASP A 28 -13.87 -16.17 1.61
N TYR A 29 -12.85 -15.38 1.93
CA TYR A 29 -11.45 -15.62 1.57
C TYR A 29 -10.61 -16.15 2.74
N MET A 30 -11.24 -16.44 3.89
CA MET A 30 -10.54 -17.05 5.00
C MET A 30 -10.22 -18.52 4.69
N PRO A 31 -9.01 -19.00 5.02
CA PRO A 31 -8.68 -20.41 4.89
C PRO A 31 -9.67 -21.28 5.67
N ASP A 32 -10.03 -22.44 5.11
CA ASP A 32 -10.89 -23.39 5.80
C ASP A 32 -10.21 -23.98 7.05
N ALA A 33 -10.99 -24.64 7.91
CA ALA A 33 -10.48 -25.16 9.18
C ALA A 33 -9.33 -26.19 9.01
N ALA A 34 -9.33 -26.96 7.92
CA ALA A 34 -8.27 -27.92 7.63
C ALA A 34 -6.97 -27.20 7.25
N THR A 35 -7.07 -26.16 6.43
CA THR A 35 -5.96 -25.31 6.02
C THR A 35 -5.41 -24.53 7.21
N VAL A 36 -6.27 -23.99 8.07
CA VAL A 36 -5.86 -23.33 9.32
C VAL A 36 -5.07 -24.30 10.21
N ALA A 37 -5.55 -25.53 10.41
CA ALA A 37 -4.83 -26.52 11.20
C ALA A 37 -3.45 -26.88 10.61
N ALA A 38 -3.34 -26.94 9.27
CA ALA A 38 -2.06 -27.12 8.59
C ALA A 38 -1.12 -25.90 8.78
N ILE A 39 -1.67 -24.69 8.67
CA ILE A 39 -0.95 -23.43 8.91
C ILE A 39 -0.45 -23.37 10.36
N GLU A 40 -1.26 -23.73 11.35
CA GLU A 40 -0.88 -23.77 12.76
C GLU A 40 0.28 -24.75 13.01
N LYS A 41 0.27 -25.90 12.33
CA LYS A 41 1.40 -26.85 12.38
C LYS A 41 2.68 -26.25 11.81
N ASP A 42 2.58 -25.54 10.69
CA ASP A 42 3.73 -24.86 10.07
C ASP A 42 4.24 -23.69 10.92
N ILE A 43 3.33 -22.95 11.58
CA ILE A 43 3.66 -21.91 12.57
C ILE A 43 4.40 -22.53 13.75
N ALA A 44 3.97 -23.68 14.27
CA ALA A 44 4.64 -24.36 15.39
C ALA A 44 6.09 -24.73 15.00
N ASN A 45 6.28 -25.31 13.81
CA ASN A 45 7.60 -25.63 13.28
C ASN A 45 8.48 -24.37 13.09
N TYR A 46 7.89 -23.29 12.56
CA TYR A 46 8.57 -22.00 12.46
C TYR A 46 8.97 -21.44 13.81
N ASN A 47 8.10 -21.46 14.81
CA ASN A 47 8.39 -20.96 16.15
C ASN A 47 9.58 -21.70 16.78
N THR A 48 9.72 -23.01 16.55
CA THR A 48 10.90 -23.79 16.96
C THR A 48 12.17 -23.33 16.23
N ARG A 49 12.12 -23.20 14.90
CA ARG A 49 13.26 -22.73 14.08
C ARG A 49 13.68 -21.31 14.43
N ARG A 50 12.71 -20.41 14.66
CA ARG A 50 12.94 -19.04 15.11
C ARG A 50 13.69 -19.00 16.44
N ALA A 51 13.28 -19.80 17.42
CA ALA A 51 13.96 -19.87 18.71
C ALA A 51 15.42 -20.39 18.58
N HIS A 52 15.70 -21.26 17.61
CA HIS A 52 17.07 -21.66 17.29
C HIS A 52 17.85 -20.51 16.63
N ALA A 53 17.29 -19.88 15.58
CA ALA A 53 17.92 -18.75 14.89
C ALA A 53 18.21 -17.58 15.85
N ARG A 54 17.32 -17.32 16.81
CA ARG A 54 17.51 -16.30 17.83
C ARG A 54 18.72 -16.60 18.72
N ARG A 55 18.79 -17.83 19.26
CA ARG A 55 19.96 -18.29 20.06
C ARG A 55 21.25 -18.19 19.28
N GLU A 56 21.21 -18.50 17.98
CA GLU A 56 22.36 -18.38 17.11
C GLU A 56 22.80 -16.92 16.91
N ILE A 57 21.86 -15.99 16.71
CA ILE A 57 22.15 -14.55 16.65
C ILE A 57 22.74 -14.06 17.98
N ASP A 58 22.13 -14.44 19.11
CA ASP A 58 22.57 -14.03 20.45
C ASP A 58 24.00 -14.52 20.75
N ARG A 59 24.42 -15.66 20.18
CA ARG A 59 25.80 -16.16 20.26
C ARG A 59 26.74 -15.47 19.27
N ARG A 60 26.33 -15.34 18.01
CA ARG A 60 27.18 -14.80 16.92
C ARG A 60 27.43 -13.30 17.07
N MET A 61 26.43 -12.54 17.52
CA MET A 61 26.50 -11.08 17.60
C MET A 61 27.65 -10.58 18.49
N PRO A 62 27.75 -10.97 19.78
CA PRO A 62 28.86 -10.52 20.62
C PRO A 62 30.21 -11.08 20.15
N MET A 63 30.25 -12.32 19.63
CA MET A 63 31.48 -12.93 19.13
C MET A 63 32.04 -12.16 17.92
N LEU A 64 31.21 -11.92 16.91
CA LEU A 64 31.64 -11.26 15.68
C LEU A 64 31.94 -9.78 15.89
N LEU A 65 31.07 -9.06 16.64
CA LEU A 65 31.32 -7.65 16.97
C LEU A 65 32.52 -7.50 17.91
N GLY A 66 32.71 -8.42 18.86
CA GLY A 66 33.86 -8.41 19.77
C GLY A 66 35.17 -8.62 19.02
N LEU A 67 35.23 -9.60 18.12
CA LEU A 67 36.41 -9.84 17.28
C LEU A 67 36.68 -8.64 16.34
N TYR A 68 35.61 -8.07 15.77
CA TYR A 68 35.72 -6.88 14.92
C TYR A 68 36.25 -5.67 15.69
N ALA A 69 35.69 -5.39 16.88
CA ALA A 69 36.12 -4.31 17.75
C ALA A 69 37.59 -4.48 18.18
N LEU A 70 38.01 -5.71 18.50
CA LEU A 70 39.39 -6.02 18.82
C LEU A 70 40.34 -5.71 17.64
N GLY A 71 39.94 -6.08 16.42
CA GLY A 71 40.69 -5.76 15.21
C GLY A 71 40.79 -4.26 14.95
N CYS A 72 39.68 -3.53 15.09
CA CYS A 72 39.66 -2.07 14.98
C CYS A 72 40.55 -1.40 16.04
N PHE A 73 40.51 -1.90 17.28
CA PHE A 73 41.34 -1.41 18.37
C PHE A 73 42.83 -1.64 18.11
N ALA A 74 43.21 -2.85 17.68
CA ALA A 74 44.59 -3.15 17.32
C ALA A 74 45.10 -2.26 16.16
N ALA A 75 44.28 -2.07 15.12
CA ALA A 75 44.59 -1.16 14.02
C ALA A 75 44.76 0.29 14.49
N PHE A 76 43.90 0.74 15.42
CA PHE A 76 43.99 2.07 16.01
C PHE A 76 45.25 2.24 16.87
N VAL A 77 45.63 1.26 17.69
CA VAL A 77 46.87 1.29 18.48
C VAL A 77 48.09 1.33 17.56
N LEU A 78 48.10 0.53 16.48
CA LEU A 78 49.17 0.54 15.48
C LEU A 78 49.27 1.90 14.77
N LEU A 79 48.13 2.53 14.45
CA LEU A 79 48.10 3.87 13.88
C LEU A 79 48.73 4.89 14.84
N LEU A 80 48.34 4.88 16.12
CA LEU A 80 48.88 5.78 17.13
C LEU A 80 50.38 5.59 17.33
N ALA A 81 50.83 4.34 17.42
CA ALA A 81 52.25 4.00 17.58
C ALA A 81 53.12 4.51 16.42
N ASN A 82 52.56 4.56 15.20
CA ASN A 82 53.28 5.00 14.00
C ASN A 82 52.90 6.42 13.56
N PHE A 83 52.09 7.14 14.33
CA PHE A 83 51.48 8.40 13.89
C PHE A 83 52.53 9.47 13.51
N GLY A 84 53.59 9.59 14.31
CA GLY A 84 54.69 10.54 14.06
C GLY A 84 55.58 10.19 12.85
N SER A 85 55.49 8.96 12.34
CA SER A 85 56.24 8.53 11.15
C SER A 85 55.45 8.71 9.85
N LEU A 86 54.15 9.01 9.93
CA LEU A 86 53.27 9.15 8.78
C LEU A 86 53.20 10.60 8.31
N PRO A 87 53.11 10.83 6.99
CA PRO A 87 52.76 12.14 6.47
C PRO A 87 51.42 12.62 7.04
N GLU A 88 51.34 13.87 7.49
CA GLU A 88 50.18 14.43 8.19
C GLU A 88 48.84 14.18 7.48
N LYS A 89 48.80 14.38 6.15
CA LYS A 89 47.59 14.13 5.34
C LYS A 89 47.16 12.66 5.34
N LEU A 90 48.13 11.74 5.31
CA LEU A 90 47.86 10.30 5.35
C LEU A 90 47.39 9.88 6.75
N ALA A 91 48.02 10.39 7.80
CA ALA A 91 47.65 10.12 9.18
C ALA A 91 46.21 10.57 9.48
N MET A 92 45.84 11.78 9.05
CA MET A 92 44.49 12.31 9.18
C MET A 92 43.47 11.52 8.34
N PHE A 93 43.81 11.14 7.11
CA PHE A 93 42.95 10.30 6.27
C PHE A 93 42.70 8.92 6.89
N LEU A 94 43.73 8.27 7.44
CA LEU A 94 43.59 6.97 8.10
C LEU A 94 42.80 7.07 9.41
N LEU A 95 42.93 8.17 10.16
CA LEU A 95 42.20 8.37 11.40
C LEU A 95 40.70 8.62 11.13
N VAL A 96 40.37 9.58 10.27
CA VAL A 96 38.98 9.92 9.95
C VAL A 96 38.34 8.84 9.06
N GLY A 97 39.02 8.47 7.98
CA GLY A 97 38.56 7.44 7.04
C GLY A 97 38.50 6.06 7.69
N GLY A 98 39.47 5.71 8.53
CA GLY A 98 39.46 4.48 9.32
C GLY A 98 38.32 4.46 10.33
N GLY A 99 38.02 5.58 11.00
CA GLY A 99 36.86 5.71 11.88
C GLY A 99 35.54 5.50 11.16
N ILE A 100 35.33 6.17 10.01
CA ILE A 100 34.12 5.99 9.18
C ILE A 100 34.04 4.53 8.67
N GLY A 101 35.17 3.98 8.22
CA GLY A 101 35.27 2.59 7.78
C GLY A 101 34.95 1.59 8.88
N ALA A 102 35.38 1.87 10.12
CA ALA A 102 35.09 1.04 11.30
C ALA A 102 33.58 1.03 11.62
N ILE A 103 32.92 2.18 11.50
CA ILE A 103 31.47 2.27 11.69
C ILE A 103 30.73 1.49 10.59
N ALA A 104 31.08 1.75 9.33
CA ALA A 104 30.46 1.07 8.18
C ALA A 104 30.67 -0.45 8.22
N GLY A 105 31.88 -0.89 8.56
CA GLY A 105 32.18 -2.31 8.71
C GLY A 105 31.46 -2.95 9.90
N GLY A 106 31.32 -2.24 11.02
CA GLY A 106 30.53 -2.70 12.17
C GLY A 106 29.06 -2.94 11.83
N VAL A 107 28.44 -2.04 11.05
CA VAL A 107 27.09 -2.25 10.51
C VAL A 107 27.04 -3.49 9.61
N GLY A 108 28.06 -3.70 8.77
CA GLY A 108 28.18 -4.90 7.93
C GLY A 108 28.26 -6.19 8.75
N VAL A 109 29.05 -6.21 9.82
CA VAL A 109 29.18 -7.35 10.74
C VAL A 109 27.86 -7.63 11.47
N ALA A 110 27.19 -6.59 11.97
CA ALA A 110 25.88 -6.74 12.63
C ALA A 110 24.83 -7.32 11.67
N ASN A 111 24.79 -6.84 10.42
CA ASN A 111 23.90 -7.36 9.38
C ASN A 111 24.22 -8.82 9.05
N HIS A 112 25.51 -9.17 8.97
CA HIS A 112 25.93 -10.57 8.75
C HIS A 112 25.51 -11.48 9.92
N ALA A 113 25.68 -11.02 11.16
CA ALA A 113 25.29 -11.77 12.35
C ALA A 113 23.77 -12.05 12.41
N ARG A 114 22.94 -11.17 11.85
CA ARG A 114 21.47 -11.31 11.81
C ARG A 114 20.95 -12.20 10.67
N ARG A 115 21.79 -12.58 9.70
CA ARG A 115 21.38 -13.37 8.52
C ARG A 115 20.55 -14.62 8.85
N PRO A 116 20.93 -15.46 9.84
CA PRO A 116 20.15 -16.67 10.15
C PRO A 116 18.67 -16.37 10.46
N GLY A 117 18.41 -15.26 11.14
CA GLY A 117 17.06 -14.83 11.45
C GLY A 117 16.28 -14.32 10.24
N VAL A 118 16.94 -13.49 9.41
CA VAL A 118 16.36 -12.99 8.15
C VAL A 118 16.04 -14.15 7.21
N ASP A 119 16.97 -15.10 7.06
CA ASP A 119 16.80 -16.27 6.20
C ASP A 119 15.65 -17.16 6.70
N THR A 120 15.54 -17.35 8.02
CA THR A 120 14.45 -18.14 8.63
C THR A 120 13.08 -17.49 8.39
N GLN A 121 12.97 -16.17 8.58
CA GLN A 121 11.74 -15.42 8.28
C GLN A 121 11.40 -15.47 6.80
N GLN A 122 12.40 -15.31 5.92
CA GLN A 122 12.17 -15.30 4.48
C GLN A 122 11.74 -16.67 3.95
N GLN A 123 12.38 -17.75 4.41
CA GLN A 123 11.98 -19.11 4.05
C GLN A 123 10.55 -19.41 4.49
N PHE A 124 10.16 -18.93 5.68
CA PHE A 124 8.80 -19.06 6.15
C PHE A 124 7.82 -18.28 5.26
N ARG A 125 8.12 -17.01 4.92
CA ARG A 125 7.28 -16.24 3.98
C ARG A 125 7.14 -16.92 2.61
N ASN A 126 8.26 -17.40 2.06
CA ASN A 126 8.31 -18.12 0.78
C ASN A 126 7.38 -19.33 0.74
N HIS A 127 7.28 -20.06 1.85
CA HIS A 127 6.43 -21.23 1.99
C HIS A 127 4.98 -20.86 2.33
N MET A 128 4.79 -19.94 3.28
CA MET A 128 3.49 -19.69 3.89
C MET A 128 2.58 -18.76 3.11
N LEU A 129 3.10 -17.71 2.49
CA LEU A 129 2.25 -16.76 1.76
C LEU A 129 1.48 -17.46 0.62
N PRO A 130 2.11 -18.37 -0.17
CA PRO A 130 1.37 -19.20 -1.11
C PRO A 130 0.28 -20.07 -0.50
N VAL A 131 0.53 -20.66 0.68
CA VAL A 131 -0.44 -21.52 1.38
C VAL A 131 -1.59 -20.69 1.95
N LEU A 132 -1.28 -19.56 2.59
CA LEU A 132 -2.26 -18.63 3.17
C LEU A 132 -3.23 -18.08 2.11
N PHE A 133 -2.72 -17.84 0.90
CA PHE A 133 -3.49 -17.32 -0.22
C PHE A 133 -3.81 -18.39 -1.26
N GLY A 134 -3.91 -19.66 -0.84
CA GLY A 134 -4.15 -20.80 -1.73
C GLY A 134 -5.50 -20.76 -2.48
N PHE A 135 -6.40 -19.87 -2.09
CA PHE A 135 -7.64 -19.58 -2.80
C PHE A 135 -7.44 -18.78 -4.11
N VAL A 136 -6.25 -18.22 -4.33
CA VAL A 136 -5.90 -17.52 -5.57
C VAL A 136 -5.24 -18.49 -6.56
N GLU A 137 -5.73 -18.49 -7.79
CA GLU A 137 -5.14 -19.30 -8.86
C GLU A 137 -3.73 -18.83 -9.23
N ASN A 138 -2.80 -19.79 -9.38
CA ASN A 138 -1.42 -19.55 -9.80
C ASN A 138 -0.68 -18.50 -8.95
N LEU A 139 -0.98 -18.43 -7.65
CA LEU A 139 -0.35 -17.47 -6.76
C LEU A 139 1.15 -17.73 -6.64
N ARG A 140 1.94 -16.68 -6.84
CA ARG A 140 3.39 -16.69 -6.63
C ARG A 140 3.78 -15.53 -5.74
N TYR A 141 4.57 -15.85 -4.72
CA TYR A 141 5.22 -14.88 -3.88
C TYR A 141 6.71 -14.78 -4.24
N SER A 142 7.25 -13.58 -4.14
CA SER A 142 8.66 -13.30 -4.40
C SER A 142 9.02 -11.91 -3.86
N GLN A 143 10.30 -11.57 -3.79
CA GLN A 143 10.76 -10.36 -3.10
C GLN A 143 11.95 -9.73 -3.83
N GLY A 144 12.06 -8.40 -3.80
CA GLY A 144 13.30 -7.69 -4.14
C GLY A 144 13.61 -7.53 -5.64
N TYR A 145 12.70 -7.89 -6.53
CA TYR A 145 12.84 -7.66 -7.98
C TYR A 145 11.80 -6.64 -8.46
N GLU A 146 11.99 -6.10 -9.66
CA GLU A 146 11.05 -5.13 -10.23
C GLU A 146 9.78 -5.81 -10.77
N PRO A 147 8.58 -5.49 -10.24
CA PRO A 147 7.31 -6.01 -10.73
C PRO A 147 7.06 -5.61 -12.19
N ARG A 148 6.42 -6.50 -12.96
CA ARG A 148 6.22 -6.24 -14.39
C ARG A 148 5.32 -5.02 -14.62
N SER A 149 4.29 -4.88 -13.80
CA SER A 149 3.31 -3.77 -13.83
C SER A 149 3.97 -2.41 -13.58
N PHE A 150 5.07 -2.34 -12.80
CA PHE A 150 5.74 -1.08 -12.49
C PHE A 150 6.24 -0.35 -13.75
N SER A 151 6.77 -1.09 -14.72
CA SER A 151 7.23 -0.52 -16.00
C SER A 151 6.10 0.02 -16.88
N ARG A 152 4.88 -0.54 -16.76
CA ARG A 152 3.71 -0.18 -17.58
C ARG A 152 2.89 0.95 -16.98
N MET A 153 2.93 1.08 -15.65
CA MET A 153 2.30 2.15 -14.89
C MET A 153 2.73 3.53 -15.42
N PRO A 154 1.82 4.50 -15.58
CA PRO A 154 2.19 5.86 -15.98
C PRO A 154 3.13 6.54 -14.98
N ASP A 155 4.14 7.25 -15.48
CA ASP A 155 5.12 7.93 -14.62
C ASP A 155 4.48 9.05 -13.78
N ALA A 156 3.38 9.60 -14.27
CA ALA A 156 2.50 10.54 -13.59
C ALA A 156 2.14 10.15 -12.15
N VAL A 157 1.79 8.88 -11.92
CA VAL A 157 1.40 8.39 -10.60
C VAL A 157 2.58 7.98 -9.73
N LYS A 158 3.71 7.62 -10.36
CA LYS A 158 4.96 7.28 -9.66
C LYS A 158 5.58 8.53 -9.02
N GLY A 159 5.48 9.67 -9.70
CA GLY A 159 6.20 10.88 -9.35
C GLY A 159 7.70 10.77 -9.67
N SER A 160 8.48 11.79 -9.30
CA SER A 160 9.92 11.82 -9.55
C SER A 160 10.68 11.00 -8.51
N PHE A 161 11.52 10.07 -8.97
CA PHE A 161 12.39 9.25 -8.12
C PHE A 161 13.70 8.90 -8.86
N ASN A 162 14.75 8.59 -8.10
CA ASN A 162 16.00 8.05 -8.65
C ASN A 162 16.52 6.82 -7.89
N LYS A 163 15.82 6.43 -6.83
CA LYS A 163 16.02 5.17 -6.11
C LYS A 163 14.67 4.48 -5.95
N LYS A 164 14.63 3.18 -6.26
CA LYS A 164 13.46 2.32 -6.11
C LYS A 164 13.82 1.08 -5.31
N THR A 165 12.92 0.67 -4.42
CA THR A 165 13.04 -0.56 -3.64
C THR A 165 11.70 -1.29 -3.72
N PHE A 166 11.76 -2.60 -3.94
CA PHE A 166 10.58 -3.47 -3.98
C PHE A 166 10.68 -4.47 -2.84
N GLY A 167 9.65 -4.52 -2.01
CA GLY A 167 9.54 -5.43 -0.89
C GLY A 167 8.93 -6.74 -1.32
N ASP A 168 7.82 -7.09 -0.69
CA ASP A 168 7.04 -8.28 -0.96
C ASP A 168 6.17 -8.11 -2.23
N ILE A 169 6.16 -9.13 -3.08
CA ILE A 169 5.46 -9.14 -4.38
C ILE A 169 4.64 -10.42 -4.48
N ILE A 170 3.34 -10.24 -4.67
CA ILE A 170 2.36 -11.30 -4.85
C ILE A 170 1.74 -11.16 -6.23
N THR A 171 1.85 -12.20 -7.03
CA THR A 171 1.18 -12.28 -8.34
C THR A 171 0.20 -13.43 -8.34
N GLY A 172 -0.89 -13.30 -9.08
CA GLY A 172 -1.89 -14.36 -9.17
C GLY A 172 -2.89 -14.11 -10.29
N ARG A 173 -3.92 -14.94 -10.31
CA ARG A 173 -5.08 -14.80 -11.19
C ARG A 173 -6.36 -14.79 -10.37
N LEU A 174 -7.27 -13.91 -10.75
CA LEU A 174 -8.64 -13.90 -10.28
C LEU A 174 -9.50 -14.02 -11.54
N GLY A 175 -10.18 -15.16 -11.69
CA GLY A 175 -10.81 -15.53 -12.97
C GLY A 175 -9.81 -15.56 -14.14
N ASP A 176 -10.13 -14.86 -15.22
CA ASP A 176 -9.32 -14.83 -16.44
C ASP A 176 -8.18 -13.79 -16.40
N LYS A 177 -8.15 -12.92 -15.40
CA LYS A 177 -7.24 -11.77 -15.35
C LYS A 177 -6.14 -11.93 -14.31
N ARG A 178 -4.98 -11.36 -14.65
CA ARG A 178 -3.80 -11.36 -13.77
C ARG A 178 -3.84 -10.13 -12.88
N PHE A 179 -3.33 -10.30 -11.66
CA PHE A 179 -3.03 -9.21 -10.78
C PHE A 179 -1.59 -9.33 -10.23
N GLU A 180 -1.05 -8.20 -9.81
CA GLU A 180 0.23 -8.05 -9.14
C GLU A 180 0.06 -7.04 -8.01
N ILE A 181 0.25 -7.48 -6.76
CA ILE A 181 0.22 -6.66 -5.55
C ILE A 181 1.65 -6.63 -5.03
N TYR A 182 2.19 -5.44 -4.78
CA TYR A 182 3.55 -5.33 -4.26
C TYR A 182 3.78 -4.11 -3.41
N GLU A 183 4.72 -4.23 -2.49
CA GLU A 183 5.23 -3.12 -1.71
C GLU A 183 6.36 -2.42 -2.43
N THR A 184 6.33 -1.09 -2.44
CA THR A 184 7.39 -0.30 -3.06
C THR A 184 7.69 0.97 -2.29
N THR A 185 8.96 1.34 -2.31
CA THR A 185 9.45 2.64 -1.84
C THR A 185 10.21 3.32 -2.96
N LEU A 186 9.73 4.51 -3.36
CA LEU A 186 10.33 5.39 -4.34
C LEU A 186 10.91 6.60 -3.63
N VAL A 187 12.20 6.84 -3.83
CA VAL A 187 12.94 7.93 -3.16
C VAL A 187 13.63 8.78 -4.22
N TYR A 188 13.57 10.09 -4.01
CA TYR A 188 14.38 11.06 -4.72
C TYR A 188 15.52 11.53 -3.81
N ASN A 189 16.74 11.12 -4.16
CA ASN A 189 17.95 11.57 -3.51
C ASN A 189 18.54 12.76 -4.30
N SER A 190 18.72 13.89 -3.63
CA SER A 190 19.55 14.99 -4.10
C SER A 190 20.92 14.93 -3.40
N LYS A 191 21.83 15.86 -3.74
CA LYS A 191 23.17 15.91 -3.11
C LYS A 191 23.12 16.01 -1.59
N ASN A 192 22.12 16.72 -1.04
CA ASN A 192 22.02 17.05 0.38
C ASN A 192 20.69 16.63 1.03
N SER A 193 19.76 16.02 0.29
CA SER A 193 18.45 15.65 0.83
C SER A 193 17.94 14.34 0.22
N SER A 194 17.09 13.65 0.97
CA SER A 194 16.40 12.45 0.52
C SER A 194 14.90 12.63 0.80
N THR A 195 14.08 12.60 -0.25
CA THR A 195 12.63 12.76 -0.15
C THR A 195 11.93 11.49 -0.63
N VAL A 196 11.04 10.94 0.19
CA VAL A 196 10.21 9.78 -0.19
C VAL A 196 9.09 10.28 -1.11
N ALA A 197 9.14 9.90 -2.38
CA ALA A 197 8.12 10.23 -3.38
C ALA A 197 6.86 9.35 -3.22
N PHE A 198 7.08 8.09 -2.83
CA PHE A 198 6.04 7.14 -2.53
C PHE A 198 6.56 6.03 -1.62
N LYS A 199 5.75 5.61 -0.64
CA LYS A 199 5.94 4.37 0.12
C LYS A 199 4.57 3.77 0.37
N GLY A 200 4.41 2.49 0.06
CA GLY A 200 3.15 1.77 0.29
C GLY A 200 2.96 0.59 -0.66
N LEU A 201 1.69 0.22 -0.84
CA LEU A 201 1.27 -0.86 -1.72
C LEU A 201 0.92 -0.35 -3.11
N VAL A 202 1.20 -1.15 -4.13
CA VAL A 202 0.70 -0.95 -5.48
C VAL A 202 -0.02 -2.21 -5.91
N LEU A 203 -1.24 -2.02 -6.42
CA LEU A 203 -2.04 -3.03 -7.07
C LEU A 203 -2.06 -2.74 -8.57
N GLY A 204 -1.61 -3.68 -9.38
CA GLY A 204 -1.78 -3.68 -10.83
C GLY A 204 -2.66 -4.84 -11.26
N CYS A 205 -3.72 -4.58 -12.02
CA CYS A 205 -4.60 -5.64 -12.53
C CYS A 205 -5.24 -5.27 -13.87
N GLY A 206 -5.73 -6.26 -14.60
CA GLY A 206 -6.56 -6.01 -15.77
C GLY A 206 -7.94 -5.46 -15.37
N THR A 207 -8.53 -4.58 -16.18
CA THR A 207 -9.90 -4.07 -16.05
C THR A 207 -10.83 -4.71 -17.10
N ALA A 208 -12.14 -4.77 -16.86
CA ALA A 208 -13.13 -5.14 -17.88
C ALA A 208 -13.43 -4.02 -18.87
N GLU A 209 -13.42 -2.78 -18.40
CA GLU A 209 -13.61 -1.61 -19.22
C GLU A 209 -12.25 -1.15 -19.75
N GLU A 210 -11.97 -1.42 -21.02
CA GLU A 210 -10.76 -0.93 -21.67
C GLU A 210 -10.92 0.54 -22.07
N MET A 211 -9.87 1.33 -21.82
CA MET A 211 -9.82 2.72 -22.28
C MET A 211 -8.64 2.89 -23.25
N PRO A 212 -8.86 3.30 -24.52
CA PRO A 212 -7.81 3.39 -25.55
C PRO A 212 -6.77 4.52 -25.31
N GLY A 213 -6.65 5.01 -24.07
CA GLY A 213 -5.77 6.08 -23.63
C GLY A 213 -5.22 5.85 -22.22
N THR A 214 -4.90 6.94 -21.54
CA THR A 214 -4.39 6.95 -20.16
C THR A 214 -5.14 7.98 -19.31
N LEU A 215 -5.70 7.51 -18.19
CA LEU A 215 -6.38 8.32 -17.19
C LEU A 215 -5.57 8.27 -15.91
N VAL A 216 -5.34 9.42 -15.29
CA VAL A 216 -4.67 9.53 -14.01
C VAL A 216 -5.51 10.36 -13.06
N ALA A 217 -5.76 9.83 -11.87
CA ALA A 217 -6.31 10.58 -10.74
C ALA A 217 -5.14 11.07 -9.87
N VAL A 218 -4.82 12.36 -10.00
CA VAL A 218 -3.84 13.02 -9.13
C VAL A 218 -4.55 13.74 -7.99
N ARG A 219 -3.86 13.89 -6.86
CA ARG A 219 -4.37 14.68 -5.74
C ARG A 219 -4.56 16.13 -6.16
N ARG A 220 -5.71 16.70 -5.83
CA ARG A 220 -5.92 18.14 -5.99
C ARG A 220 -4.98 18.90 -5.03
N PRO A 221 -4.14 19.82 -5.53
CA PRO A 221 -3.30 20.65 -4.67
C PRO A 221 -4.19 21.54 -3.78
N PRO A 222 -3.78 21.83 -2.53
CA PRO A 222 -4.57 22.68 -1.64
C PRO A 222 -4.81 24.04 -2.30
N SER A 223 -6.07 24.50 -2.22
CA SER A 223 -6.55 25.77 -2.76
C SER A 223 -5.71 26.93 -2.25
N GLY A 224 -4.85 27.47 -3.11
CA GLY A 224 -3.90 28.54 -2.78
C GLY A 224 -2.62 28.50 -3.63
N PHE A 225 -2.22 27.32 -4.11
CA PHE A 225 -1.06 27.15 -4.99
C PHE A 225 -1.45 27.16 -6.47
N LYS A 226 -1.61 28.35 -7.06
CA LYS A 226 -1.83 28.52 -8.53
C LYS A 226 -0.69 27.99 -9.40
N GLN A 227 0.45 27.61 -8.82
CA GLN A 227 1.63 27.08 -9.55
C GLN A 227 1.60 25.56 -9.78
N SER A 228 0.61 24.84 -9.27
CA SER A 228 0.68 23.37 -9.17
C SER A 228 0.03 22.60 -10.32
N VAL A 229 -0.98 23.15 -11.01
CA VAL A 229 -1.70 22.43 -12.08
C VAL A 229 -1.02 22.59 -13.44
N ASP A 230 -0.67 23.80 -13.87
CA ASP A 230 0.01 24.00 -15.17
C ASP A 230 1.42 23.40 -15.21
N ALA A 231 2.12 23.40 -14.07
CA ALA A 231 3.43 22.76 -13.94
C ALA A 231 3.31 21.23 -13.93
N LEU A 232 2.28 20.70 -13.27
CA LEU A 232 1.95 19.29 -13.33
C LEU A 232 1.54 18.90 -14.74
N MET A 233 0.65 19.62 -15.41
CA MET A 233 0.23 19.37 -16.80
C MET A 233 1.39 19.46 -17.80
N ARG A 234 2.34 20.39 -17.63
CA ARG A 234 3.57 20.44 -18.45
C ARG A 234 4.54 19.32 -18.14
N SER A 235 4.65 18.90 -16.88
CA SER A 235 5.44 17.73 -16.50
C SER A 235 4.80 16.44 -17.01
N LEU A 236 3.48 16.37 -17.00
CA LEU A 236 2.71 15.22 -17.45
C LEU A 236 2.66 15.14 -18.98
N SER A 237 2.55 16.25 -19.72
CA SER A 237 2.57 16.21 -21.18
C SER A 237 3.88 15.63 -21.73
N GLY A 238 5.00 15.87 -21.05
CA GLY A 238 6.28 15.20 -21.33
C GLY A 238 6.26 13.68 -21.06
N LEU A 239 5.49 13.22 -20.06
CA LEU A 239 5.35 11.81 -19.69
C LEU A 239 4.31 11.04 -20.53
N PHE A 240 3.41 11.75 -21.22
CA PHE A 240 2.41 11.19 -22.13
C PHE A 240 2.81 11.39 -23.61
N GLY A 241 4.10 11.50 -23.89
CA GLY A 241 4.62 11.54 -25.27
C GLY A 241 4.15 12.75 -26.09
N GLY A 242 3.84 13.88 -25.45
CA GLY A 242 3.38 15.09 -26.13
C GLY A 242 1.90 15.10 -26.51
N GLN A 243 1.11 14.11 -26.08
CA GLN A 243 -0.33 14.12 -26.29
C GLN A 243 -1.00 15.23 -25.47
N ARG A 244 -2.06 15.83 -26.04
CA ARG A 244 -2.84 16.88 -25.39
C ARG A 244 -3.59 16.27 -24.20
N LEU A 245 -3.15 16.62 -23.00
CA LEU A 245 -3.80 16.24 -21.76
C LEU A 245 -4.91 17.22 -21.43
N GLU A 246 -6.06 16.69 -21.04
CA GLU A 246 -7.23 17.45 -20.63
C GLU A 246 -7.65 17.04 -19.23
N THR A 247 -8.02 18.04 -18.41
CA THR A 247 -8.63 17.80 -17.12
C THR A 247 -10.10 17.45 -17.32
N VAL A 248 -10.53 16.35 -16.70
CA VAL A 248 -11.91 15.87 -16.74
C VAL A 248 -12.53 15.92 -15.35
N LEU A 249 -13.82 16.22 -15.29
CA LEU A 249 -14.62 16.10 -14.07
C LEU A 249 -15.30 14.74 -14.06
N SER A 250 -15.17 14.01 -12.95
CA SER A 250 -15.93 12.78 -12.69
C SER A 250 -17.42 13.04 -12.49
N ARG A 251 -17.80 14.31 -12.18
CA ARG A 251 -19.15 14.73 -11.77
C ARG A 251 -19.63 14.03 -10.50
N SER A 252 -18.68 13.73 -9.60
CA SER A 252 -18.92 13.08 -8.33
C SER A 252 -18.20 13.81 -7.19
N ARG A 253 -18.37 13.35 -5.95
CA ARG A 253 -17.62 13.86 -4.78
C ARG A 253 -16.10 13.70 -4.94
N LEU A 254 -15.63 12.86 -5.86
CA LEU A 254 -14.22 12.69 -6.15
C LEU A 254 -13.56 13.96 -6.69
N ASP A 255 -14.28 14.84 -7.38
CA ASP A 255 -13.72 16.07 -7.95
C ASP A 255 -13.25 17.06 -6.87
N ASN A 256 -13.72 16.91 -5.63
CA ASN A 256 -13.22 17.68 -4.48
C ASN A 256 -11.84 17.21 -3.99
N THR A 257 -11.47 15.98 -4.36
CA THR A 257 -10.30 15.26 -3.83
C THR A 257 -9.23 15.06 -4.90
N TYR A 258 -9.67 14.78 -6.12
CA TYR A 258 -8.85 14.42 -7.26
C TYR A 258 -9.03 15.41 -8.40
N GLU A 259 -7.96 15.53 -9.18
CA GLU A 259 -8.00 16.06 -10.52
C GLU A 259 -7.73 14.89 -11.48
N PHE A 260 -8.61 14.70 -12.46
CA PHE A 260 -8.50 13.62 -13.43
C PHE A 260 -7.88 14.16 -14.70
N ILE A 261 -6.78 13.56 -15.12
CA ILE A 261 -6.00 14.00 -16.27
C ILE A 261 -5.97 12.86 -17.29
N THR A 262 -6.33 13.16 -18.53
CA THR A 262 -6.47 12.14 -19.58
C THR A 262 -6.12 12.69 -20.96
N ASP A 263 -5.69 11.80 -21.86
CA ASP A 263 -5.56 12.03 -23.31
C ASP A 263 -6.87 11.73 -24.08
N ARG A 264 -7.88 11.21 -23.38
CA ARG A 264 -9.15 10.68 -23.90
C ARG A 264 -10.31 11.10 -22.98
N PRO A 265 -10.87 12.31 -23.16
CA PRO A 265 -11.78 12.90 -22.19
C PRO A 265 -13.15 12.23 -22.14
N ASP A 266 -13.70 11.80 -23.28
CA ASP A 266 -15.03 11.19 -23.34
C ASP A 266 -15.02 9.77 -22.76
N GLU A 267 -14.00 8.98 -23.11
CA GLU A 267 -13.81 7.63 -22.57
C GLU A 267 -13.50 7.66 -21.07
N ALA A 268 -12.69 8.63 -20.60
CA ALA A 268 -12.43 8.81 -19.18
C ALA A 268 -13.69 9.16 -18.38
N ARG A 269 -14.60 9.99 -18.93
CA ARG A 269 -15.87 10.30 -18.27
C ARG A 269 -16.76 9.07 -18.14
N ALA A 270 -16.79 8.20 -19.16
CA ALA A 270 -17.54 6.96 -19.10
C ALA A 270 -16.97 6.04 -18.01
N LEU A 271 -15.65 5.85 -18.00
CA LEU A 271 -14.95 5.03 -17.01
C LEU A 271 -15.14 5.52 -15.56
N LEU A 272 -15.12 6.83 -15.36
CA LEU A 272 -15.34 7.46 -14.03
C LEU A 272 -16.80 7.41 -13.56
N LYS A 273 -17.76 7.22 -14.47
CA LYS A 273 -19.16 6.97 -14.11
C LYS A 273 -19.45 5.49 -13.84
N GLY A 274 -18.61 4.59 -14.37
CA GLY A 274 -18.71 3.16 -14.15
C GLY A 274 -18.03 2.70 -12.85
N ARG A 275 -17.74 1.40 -12.77
CA ARG A 275 -17.19 0.74 -11.58
C ARG A 275 -15.85 1.32 -11.12
N THR A 276 -15.01 1.76 -12.05
CA THR A 276 -13.69 2.34 -11.71
C THR A 276 -13.84 3.59 -10.84
N GLY A 277 -14.84 4.43 -11.12
CA GLY A 277 -15.16 5.60 -10.30
C GLY A 277 -15.65 5.22 -8.91
N GLU A 278 -16.54 4.22 -8.83
CA GLU A 278 -17.06 3.72 -7.54
C GLU A 278 -15.97 3.11 -6.67
N VAL A 279 -15.09 2.30 -7.27
CA VAL A 279 -13.91 1.72 -6.60
C VAL A 279 -13.00 2.83 -6.08
N LEU A 280 -12.70 3.85 -6.88
CA LEU A 280 -11.88 4.98 -6.42
C LEU A 280 -12.56 5.72 -5.25
N ALA A 281 -13.88 5.93 -5.32
CA ALA A 281 -14.64 6.56 -4.24
C ALA A 281 -14.59 5.74 -2.96
N TRP A 282 -14.76 4.42 -3.06
CA TRP A 282 -14.69 3.51 -1.92
C TRP A 282 -13.27 3.47 -1.34
N VAL A 283 -12.24 3.21 -2.15
CA VAL A 283 -10.84 3.18 -1.68
C VAL A 283 -10.46 4.51 -1.02
N ASN A 284 -10.87 5.65 -1.58
CA ASN A 284 -10.59 6.96 -1.00
C ASN A 284 -11.31 7.22 0.34
N GLN A 285 -12.53 6.69 0.51
CA GLN A 285 -13.27 6.83 1.77
C GLN A 285 -12.71 5.91 2.86
N THR A 286 -12.21 4.75 2.46
CA THR A 286 -11.88 3.68 3.39
C THR A 286 -10.40 3.62 3.74
N TRP A 287 -9.51 4.03 2.84
CA TRP A 287 -8.07 4.05 3.10
C TRP A 287 -7.70 5.14 4.11
N ARG A 288 -7.18 4.72 5.27
CA ARG A 288 -6.94 5.60 6.43
C ARG A 288 -5.63 6.41 6.37
N SER A 289 -4.73 6.14 5.42
CA SER A 289 -3.44 6.82 5.29
C SER A 289 -3.52 8.02 4.34
N ASP A 290 -2.42 8.37 3.66
CA ASP A 290 -2.44 9.41 2.63
C ASP A 290 -3.29 8.96 1.42
N ARG A 291 -3.71 9.93 0.62
CA ARG A 291 -4.71 9.71 -0.44
C ARG A 291 -4.19 8.71 -1.50
N PRO A 292 -4.98 7.69 -1.84
CA PRO A 292 -4.68 6.78 -2.94
C PRO A 292 -4.37 7.53 -4.25
N ARG A 293 -3.55 6.94 -5.12
CA ARG A 293 -3.38 7.41 -6.50
C ARG A 293 -3.89 6.33 -7.44
N LEU A 294 -4.51 6.73 -8.53
CA LEU A 294 -5.07 5.79 -9.49
C LEU A 294 -4.62 6.15 -10.90
N ALA A 295 -4.28 5.14 -11.69
CA ALA A 295 -4.08 5.28 -13.11
C ALA A 295 -4.75 4.14 -13.87
N VAL A 296 -5.35 4.44 -15.00
CA VAL A 296 -5.80 3.45 -15.98
C VAL A 296 -5.04 3.71 -17.26
N ARG A 297 -4.48 2.66 -17.85
CA ARG A 297 -3.80 2.72 -19.15
C ARG A 297 -4.20 1.52 -19.95
N ARG A 298 -4.88 1.72 -21.08
CA ARG A 298 -5.43 0.62 -21.89
C ARG A 298 -6.39 -0.25 -21.06
N ALA A 299 -6.07 -1.53 -20.93
CA ALA A 299 -6.83 -2.52 -20.18
C ALA A 299 -6.25 -2.78 -18.78
N GLU A 300 -5.37 -1.91 -18.26
CA GLU A 300 -4.74 -2.08 -16.96
C GLU A 300 -5.09 -0.94 -16.01
N LEU A 301 -5.45 -1.31 -14.78
CA LEU A 301 -5.64 -0.42 -13.64
C LEU A 301 -4.44 -0.55 -12.69
N PHE A 302 -3.98 0.60 -12.22
CA PHE A 302 -2.95 0.74 -11.19
C PHE A 302 -3.52 1.55 -10.03
N VAL A 303 -3.53 0.98 -8.84
CA VAL A 303 -3.92 1.65 -7.59
C VAL A 303 -2.71 1.69 -6.67
N LEU A 304 -2.27 2.89 -6.32
CA LEU A 304 -1.18 3.12 -5.39
C LEU A 304 -1.79 3.55 -4.05
N LEU A 305 -1.46 2.81 -3.00
CA LEU A 305 -2.01 2.96 -1.66
C LEU A 305 -0.88 3.37 -0.71
N PRO A 306 -0.70 4.67 -0.45
CA PRO A 306 0.36 5.15 0.44
C PRO A 306 0.18 4.56 1.84
N SER A 307 1.27 4.03 2.41
CA SER A 307 1.26 3.46 3.76
C SER A 307 2.67 3.38 4.32
N THR A 308 2.78 3.51 5.65
CA THR A 308 4.02 3.21 6.38
C THR A 308 4.09 1.77 6.88
N LYS A 309 2.95 1.06 6.87
CA LYS A 309 2.81 -0.35 7.27
C LYS A 309 3.49 -1.25 6.23
N ASP A 310 4.23 -2.24 6.73
CA ASP A 310 4.63 -3.42 5.98
C ASP A 310 3.54 -4.49 6.18
N PHE A 311 2.86 -4.85 5.09
CA PHE A 311 1.64 -5.65 5.09
C PHE A 311 1.94 -7.14 5.21
N PHE A 312 3.12 -7.56 4.75
CA PHE A 312 3.53 -8.96 4.72
C PHE A 312 4.69 -9.25 5.69
N GLU A 313 5.04 -8.29 6.56
CA GLU A 313 6.00 -8.45 7.64
C GLU A 313 5.52 -9.46 8.69
N LEU A 314 6.45 -10.33 9.08
CA LEU A 314 6.29 -11.22 10.22
C LEU A 314 6.71 -10.50 11.51
N PRO A 315 6.15 -10.85 12.68
CA PRO A 315 6.62 -10.31 13.94
C PRO A 315 8.14 -10.50 14.11
N PRO A 316 8.80 -9.58 14.85
CA PRO A 316 10.22 -9.67 15.16
C PRO A 316 10.60 -11.02 15.78
N LEU A 317 11.87 -11.43 15.63
CA LEU A 317 12.34 -12.76 16.04
C LEU A 317 12.15 -13.06 17.53
N GLU A 318 11.98 -12.03 18.35
CA GLU A 318 11.75 -12.13 19.79
C GLU A 318 10.33 -12.59 20.13
N ARG A 319 9.37 -12.45 19.21
CA ARG A 319 7.96 -12.72 19.47
C ARG A 319 7.46 -14.00 18.76
N PRO A 320 6.68 -14.87 19.45
CA PRO A 320 5.94 -15.96 18.83
C PRO A 320 5.09 -15.48 17.67
N LEU A 321 5.16 -16.20 16.55
CA LEU A 321 4.16 -16.04 15.50
C LEU A 321 2.90 -16.78 15.94
N ASP A 322 1.78 -16.12 15.73
CA ASP A 322 0.44 -16.60 16.06
C ASP A 322 -0.48 -16.34 14.87
N TYR A 323 -1.34 -17.31 14.55
CA TYR A 323 -2.23 -17.21 13.40
C TYR A 323 -3.21 -16.06 13.56
N GLY A 324 -3.95 -16.02 14.67
CA GLY A 324 -5.03 -15.05 14.87
C GLY A 324 -4.54 -13.60 15.02
N ALA A 325 -3.40 -13.40 15.66
CA ALA A 325 -2.84 -12.08 15.92
C ALA A 325 -2.06 -11.52 14.72
N HIS A 326 -1.46 -12.36 13.88
CA HIS A 326 -0.53 -11.91 12.84
C HIS A 326 -0.94 -12.30 11.42
N LEU A 327 -1.34 -13.56 11.19
CA LEU A 327 -1.65 -14.03 9.83
C LEU A 327 -3.10 -13.73 9.44
N ALA A 328 -4.07 -13.92 10.33
CA ALA A 328 -5.48 -13.65 10.02
C ALA A 328 -5.74 -12.18 9.60
N PRO A 329 -5.16 -11.15 10.27
CA PRO A 329 -5.27 -9.77 9.80
C PRO A 329 -4.62 -9.57 8.43
N MET A 330 -3.47 -10.20 8.18
CA MET A 330 -2.79 -10.15 6.87
C MET A 330 -3.66 -10.73 5.76
N VAL A 331 -4.36 -11.85 6.00
CA VAL A 331 -5.29 -12.42 5.03
C VAL A 331 -6.49 -11.51 4.79
N ARG A 332 -7.04 -10.87 5.82
CA ARG A 332 -8.15 -9.91 5.65
C ARG A 332 -7.73 -8.69 4.83
N ASP A 333 -6.54 -8.17 5.09
CA ASP A 333 -5.98 -7.04 4.35
C ASP A 333 -5.80 -7.43 2.87
N PHE A 334 -5.24 -8.61 2.61
CA PHE A 334 -5.07 -9.14 1.26
C PHE A 334 -6.41 -9.39 0.55
N ALA A 335 -7.39 -9.98 1.23
CA ALA A 335 -8.74 -10.19 0.70
C ALA A 335 -9.40 -8.86 0.30
N SER A 336 -9.18 -7.79 1.08
CA SER A 336 -9.71 -6.47 0.75
C SER A 336 -9.05 -5.88 -0.50
N LEU A 337 -7.77 -6.15 -0.73
CA LEU A 337 -7.09 -5.76 -1.98
C LEU A 337 -7.64 -6.57 -3.17
N LEU A 338 -7.97 -7.84 -2.98
CA LEU A 338 -8.58 -8.66 -4.03
C LEU A 338 -10.01 -8.24 -4.34
N ALA A 339 -10.76 -7.72 -3.38
CA ALA A 339 -12.08 -7.13 -3.65
C ALA A 339 -12.00 -5.96 -4.64
N ILE A 340 -10.93 -5.15 -4.58
CA ILE A 340 -10.67 -4.10 -5.59
C ILE A 340 -10.46 -4.74 -6.96
N VAL A 341 -9.64 -5.81 -7.02
CA VAL A 341 -9.34 -6.53 -8.27
C VAL A 341 -10.60 -7.13 -8.86
N GLU A 342 -11.42 -7.79 -8.07
CA GLU A 342 -12.65 -8.41 -8.55
C GLU A 342 -13.61 -7.37 -9.10
N GLU A 343 -13.80 -6.27 -8.39
CA GLU A 343 -14.79 -5.28 -8.77
C GLU A 343 -14.48 -4.62 -10.12
N VAL A 344 -13.21 -4.30 -10.37
CA VAL A 344 -12.79 -3.68 -11.63
C VAL A 344 -12.71 -4.68 -12.79
N GLN A 345 -12.72 -5.97 -12.47
CA GLN A 345 -12.76 -7.06 -13.44
C GLN A 345 -14.18 -7.53 -13.74
N ARG A 346 -15.14 -7.25 -12.85
CA ARG A 346 -16.55 -7.50 -13.07
C ARG A 346 -17.01 -6.65 -14.25
N GLY A 347 -17.71 -7.27 -15.20
CA GLY A 347 -18.19 -6.61 -16.42
C GLY A 347 -19.09 -5.39 -16.14
N PRO A 348 -19.54 -4.67 -17.18
CA PRO A 348 -20.32 -3.43 -17.02
C PRO A 348 -21.46 -3.61 -16.03
N LEU A 349 -21.77 -2.58 -15.25
CA LEU A 349 -22.98 -2.57 -14.42
C LEU A 349 -24.18 -2.89 -15.32
N PRO A 350 -25.11 -3.76 -14.90
CA PRO A 350 -26.35 -3.95 -15.64
C PRO A 350 -26.99 -2.57 -15.80
N VAL A 351 -27.29 -2.19 -17.04
CA VAL A 351 -28.16 -1.05 -17.29
C VAL A 351 -29.47 -1.40 -16.60
N PRO A 352 -29.93 -0.63 -15.59
CA PRO A 352 -31.19 -0.93 -14.94
C PRO A 352 -32.26 -0.94 -16.03
N ASP A 353 -33.06 -2.01 -16.04
CA ASP A 353 -34.10 -2.19 -17.04
C ASP A 353 -34.99 -0.92 -17.00
N PRO A 354 -35.26 -0.26 -18.15
CA PRO A 354 -36.19 0.86 -18.17
C PRO A 354 -37.51 0.55 -17.46
N ASP A 355 -37.92 -0.72 -17.45
CA ASP A 355 -39.12 -1.19 -16.78
C ASP A 355 -38.94 -1.29 -15.24
N GLU A 356 -37.73 -1.59 -14.73
CA GLU A 356 -37.42 -1.52 -13.29
C GLU A 356 -37.31 -0.07 -12.78
N VAL A 357 -36.78 0.85 -13.60
CA VAL A 357 -36.72 2.28 -13.26
C VAL A 357 -38.12 2.90 -13.28
N GLN A 358 -38.98 2.51 -14.23
CA GLN A 358 -40.39 2.92 -14.21
C GLN A 358 -41.17 2.26 -13.07
N ALA A 359 -40.93 0.99 -12.74
CA ALA A 359 -41.55 0.35 -11.59
C ALA A 359 -41.14 1.02 -10.28
N ALA A 360 -39.86 1.34 -10.09
CA ALA A 360 -39.39 2.08 -8.90
C ALA A 360 -39.97 3.50 -8.82
N ALA A 361 -40.06 4.21 -9.96
CA ALA A 361 -40.69 5.54 -10.03
C ALA A 361 -42.22 5.50 -9.83
N LEU A 362 -42.88 4.38 -10.13
CA LEU A 362 -44.31 4.16 -9.90
C LEU A 362 -44.61 3.62 -8.50
N THR A 363 -43.60 3.21 -7.72
CA THR A 363 -43.74 2.74 -6.34
C THR A 363 -43.43 3.84 -5.31
N GLU A 364 -42.83 4.96 -5.72
CA GLU A 364 -42.85 6.19 -4.93
C GLU A 364 -44.24 6.84 -5.03
N GLU A 365 -45.14 6.33 -4.20
CA GLU A 365 -46.38 7.00 -3.83
C GLU A 365 -46.00 8.41 -3.32
N PRO A 366 -46.60 9.50 -3.84
CA PRO A 366 -46.33 10.83 -3.33
C PRO A 366 -46.77 10.85 -1.87
N ALA A 367 -45.80 10.90 -0.96
CA ALA A 367 -46.05 11.05 0.46
C ALA A 367 -46.99 12.24 0.63
N ALA A 368 -48.22 11.93 1.02
CA ALA A 368 -49.24 12.90 1.34
C ALA A 368 -48.63 13.94 2.28
N ALA A 369 -48.82 15.20 1.91
CA ALA A 369 -48.58 16.32 2.79
C ALA A 369 -49.46 16.16 4.04
N ALA A 370 -48.90 15.54 5.07
CA ALA A 370 -49.40 15.62 6.43
C ALA A 370 -48.65 16.76 7.11
N GLU A 371 -49.37 17.87 7.28
CA GLU A 371 -48.99 18.96 8.17
C GLU A 371 -48.76 18.42 9.59
N GLU A 372 -47.52 18.36 10.08
CA GLU A 372 -47.24 18.47 11.52
C GLU A 372 -45.90 19.18 11.76
N GLY A 373 -46.01 20.44 12.20
CA GLY A 373 -45.20 21.00 13.29
C GLY A 373 -43.70 21.17 13.08
N PHE A 374 -43.27 22.15 12.27
CA PHE A 374 -42.01 22.85 12.53
C PHE A 374 -42.30 24.26 13.06
N VAL A 375 -42.08 24.40 14.37
CA VAL A 375 -42.11 25.66 15.12
C VAL A 375 -41.13 26.65 14.47
N ARG A 376 -41.66 27.80 14.02
CA ARG A 376 -40.88 29.01 13.77
C ARG A 376 -40.30 29.50 15.09
N LEU A 377 -39.00 29.33 15.30
CA LEU A 377 -38.23 30.14 16.24
C LEU A 377 -37.59 31.28 15.44
N LEU A 378 -38.37 32.34 15.24
CA LEU A 378 -37.89 33.67 14.90
C LEU A 378 -38.10 34.55 16.13
N ASP A 379 -37.02 35.25 16.48
CA ASP A 379 -37.00 36.55 17.16
C ASP A 379 -37.58 36.66 18.57
N ASP A 380 -36.70 36.50 19.56
CA ASP A 380 -36.77 37.25 20.82
C ASP A 380 -35.44 38.01 21.01
N VAL A 381 -35.31 39.14 20.32
CA VAL A 381 -34.40 40.22 20.70
C VAL A 381 -35.24 41.20 21.54
N PRO A 382 -35.00 41.32 22.86
CA PRO A 382 -35.73 42.31 23.67
C PRO A 382 -35.27 43.74 23.32
N PRO A 383 -36.18 44.72 23.45
CA PRO A 383 -35.94 46.09 23.00
C PRO A 383 -34.88 46.79 23.87
N VAL A 384 -33.96 47.48 23.20
CA VAL A 384 -33.09 48.49 23.80
C VAL A 384 -33.96 49.67 24.23
N ASP A 385 -34.10 49.86 25.55
CA ASP A 385 -34.71 51.05 26.15
C ASP A 385 -33.64 52.15 26.22
N ASN A 386 -33.85 53.19 25.41
CA ASN A 386 -33.07 54.42 25.44
C ASN A 386 -33.77 55.41 26.39
N LYS A 387 -33.26 55.55 27.62
CA LYS A 387 -33.43 56.77 28.43
C LYS A 387 -32.14 57.09 29.21
N ASN A 388 -31.60 58.26 28.87
CA ASN A 388 -30.49 59.04 29.43
C ASN A 388 -29.06 58.59 29.14
#